data_AF-E1Z5U8-F1
#
_entry.id   AF-E1Z5U8-F1
#
_cell.length_a   1.000
_cell.length_b   1.000
_cell.length_c   1.000
_cell.angle_alpha   90.00
_cell.angle_beta   90.00
_cell.angle_gamma   90.00
#
_symmetry.space_group_name_H-M   'P 1'
#
loop_
_entity.id
_entity.type
_entity.pdbx_description
1 polymer ?
#
loop_
_entity_poly.entity_id
_entity_poly.type
_entity_poly.pdbx_seq_one_letter_code
_entity_poly.pdbx_strand_id
1 'polypeptide(L)'
;MAALSSIHATNGTLKPQGPPLRLRAVVVGGGVAGLTAARSLLDAGAQVSLYERRDKAEMLSGPAGLALQPNAMSALRILSGAAEGKSLADDVAAGGVWDSVAVVTTRTGQLLKEVPQDTAEPPRGAPAGTPPPVGEYICNLARPALQQALYAALPPGTVTCGTAFRSFRLREDGRVAVQLASEGQGGEAAVQEVACDLLVGADGIRSAVRASLDEQSGGPRREPVYSGYRYYRGLIDLTQLPGGVDGWRAGLNGQCNRFFYGESGTCILYQVSPTQASFARYTPALPGTSHGISPEQAKQAVVELCSEYGSPAPEMAAALRPADIHVGELWSMPPNKVLRMAALRAEVWGQGCVTLVGDAAHGLLPTLGQGAGQGIEDAVELAVALHRAAAAKAASAADGSAPVQLSAAELEDSLRRFEAARGSHVARVYDMAMSLFRSSAGETWLTRLRRDWTFRLVPISLMRSASAWLTHKKFSWEGAGAGGGGSSSTPAN
;
A
#
# COMPACT_ATOMS: atom_id res chain seq x y z
N MET A 1 11.14 -37.91 -7.44
CA MET A 1 9.98 -37.52 -6.60
C MET A 1 10.24 -37.66 -5.09
N ALA A 2 11.43 -37.33 -4.57
CA ALA A 2 11.65 -37.26 -3.11
C ALA A 2 12.89 -36.40 -2.72
N ALA A 3 13.23 -35.37 -3.51
CA ALA A 3 14.40 -34.52 -3.23
C ALA A 3 14.21 -33.07 -3.71
N LEU A 4 13.03 -32.49 -3.45
CA LEU A 4 12.72 -31.08 -3.76
C LEU A 4 11.95 -30.37 -2.62
N SER A 5 12.09 -30.84 -1.38
CA SER A 5 11.34 -30.31 -0.22
C SER A 5 12.19 -29.61 0.83
N SER A 6 13.38 -29.09 0.52
CA SER A 6 14.27 -28.54 1.56
C SER A 6 14.99 -27.23 1.26
N ILE A 7 14.45 -26.33 0.41
CA ILE A 7 15.07 -25.00 0.18
C ILE A 7 14.03 -23.87 0.15
N HIS A 8 13.11 -23.81 1.13
CA HIS A 8 12.19 -22.67 1.32
C HIS A 8 11.96 -22.40 2.82
N ALA A 9 13.03 -22.12 3.58
CA ALA A 9 12.92 -21.81 5.00
C ALA A 9 13.52 -20.44 5.33
N THR A 10 12.75 -19.39 5.05
CA THR A 10 12.46 -18.43 6.12
C THR A 10 10.98 -18.59 6.45
N ASN A 11 10.66 -19.71 7.12
CA ASN A 11 9.32 -20.05 7.58
C ASN A 11 8.88 -19.03 8.65
N GLY A 12 8.41 -17.86 8.23
CA GLY A 12 7.55 -17.06 9.09
C GLY A 12 6.26 -17.84 9.31
N THR A 13 5.85 -18.02 10.56
CA THR A 13 4.57 -18.65 10.85
C THR A 13 3.44 -17.75 10.30
N LEU A 14 2.48 -18.33 9.57
CA LEU A 14 1.33 -17.58 9.01
C LEU A 14 0.39 -17.03 10.09
N LYS A 15 0.52 -17.56 11.31
CA LYS A 15 -0.16 -17.12 12.52
C LYS A 15 0.87 -16.97 13.63
N PRO A 16 0.67 -16.02 14.56
CA PRO A 16 1.51 -15.92 15.73
C PRO A 16 1.44 -17.20 16.57
N GLN A 17 2.56 -17.60 17.16
CA GLN A 17 2.57 -18.56 18.25
C GLN A 17 2.28 -17.85 19.57
N GLY A 18 1.59 -18.51 20.49
CA GLY A 18 1.19 -17.93 21.77
C GLY A 18 -0.33 -17.75 21.90
N PRO A 19 -0.79 -17.16 23.00
CA PRO A 19 -2.21 -17.11 23.31
C PRO A 19 -2.97 -16.19 22.36
N PRO A 20 -4.18 -16.57 21.94
CA PRO A 20 -4.99 -15.76 21.04
C PRO A 20 -5.46 -14.47 21.74
N LEU A 21 -5.51 -13.38 21.00
CA LEU A 21 -5.99 -12.09 21.50
C LEU A 21 -7.52 -12.10 21.61
N ARG A 22 -8.07 -11.99 22.82
CA ARG A 22 -9.49 -11.74 23.03
C ARG A 22 -9.75 -10.24 22.87
N LEU A 23 -10.08 -9.83 21.64
CA LEU A 23 -10.34 -8.43 21.29
C LEU A 23 -11.42 -8.36 20.21
N ARG A 24 -12.39 -7.45 20.34
CA ARG A 24 -13.32 -7.10 19.27
C ARG A 24 -12.88 -5.82 18.59
N ALA A 25 -12.52 -5.91 17.31
CA ALA A 25 -12.07 -4.79 16.50
C ALA A 25 -13.11 -4.43 15.43
N VAL A 26 -13.34 -3.12 15.28
CA VAL A 26 -14.08 -2.56 14.15
C VAL A 26 -13.09 -1.87 13.23
N VAL A 27 -13.10 -2.25 11.95
CA VAL A 27 -12.30 -1.61 10.90
C VAL A 27 -13.24 -0.82 9.99
N VAL A 28 -12.94 0.44 9.74
CA VAL A 28 -13.74 1.31 8.85
C VAL A 28 -12.98 1.53 7.56
N GLY A 29 -13.54 1.05 6.44
CA GLY A 29 -12.98 1.17 5.09
C GLY A 29 -12.48 -0.17 4.54
N GLY A 30 -13.00 -0.58 3.38
CA GLY A 30 -12.66 -1.81 2.65
C GLY A 30 -11.59 -1.61 1.58
N GLY A 31 -10.71 -0.63 1.76
CA GLY A 31 -9.51 -0.46 0.93
C GLY A 31 -8.43 -1.49 1.24
N VAL A 32 -7.29 -1.39 0.53
CA VAL A 32 -6.13 -2.29 0.73
C VAL A 32 -5.69 -2.34 2.21
N ALA A 33 -5.56 -1.18 2.87
CA ALA A 33 -5.15 -1.10 4.27
C ALA A 33 -6.18 -1.75 5.20
N GLY A 34 -7.48 -1.51 5.00
CA GLY A 34 -8.53 -2.04 5.85
C GLY A 34 -8.74 -3.55 5.71
N LEU A 35 -8.73 -4.08 4.48
CA LEU A 35 -8.79 -5.53 4.25
C LEU A 35 -7.56 -6.24 4.84
N THR A 36 -6.38 -5.64 4.70
CA THR A 36 -5.16 -6.17 5.32
C THR A 36 -5.23 -6.12 6.85
N ALA A 37 -5.72 -5.01 7.42
CA ALA A 37 -5.90 -4.87 8.87
C ALA A 37 -6.89 -5.91 9.43
N ALA A 38 -7.97 -6.19 8.69
CA ALA A 38 -8.89 -7.24 9.09
C ALA A 38 -8.22 -8.62 9.11
N ARG A 39 -7.47 -8.97 8.06
CA ARG A 39 -6.75 -10.26 7.98
C ARG A 39 -5.70 -10.39 9.07
N SER A 40 -4.89 -9.34 9.30
CA SER A 40 -3.84 -9.37 10.30
C SER A 40 -4.39 -9.47 11.73
N LEU A 41 -5.47 -8.75 12.05
CA LEU A 41 -6.12 -8.85 13.36
C LEU A 41 -6.77 -10.22 13.58
N LEU A 42 -7.38 -10.81 12.54
CA LEU A 42 -7.90 -12.18 12.59
C LEU A 42 -6.80 -13.21 12.82
N ASP A 43 -5.64 -13.05 12.17
CA ASP A 43 -4.47 -13.93 12.41
C ASP A 43 -3.95 -13.79 13.83
N ALA A 44 -4.00 -12.60 14.43
CA ALA A 44 -3.70 -12.37 15.84
C ALA A 44 -4.74 -12.94 16.83
N GLY A 45 -5.85 -13.50 16.33
CA GLY A 45 -6.92 -14.11 17.14
C GLY A 45 -8.07 -13.18 17.51
N ALA A 46 -8.06 -11.93 17.05
CA ALA A 46 -9.14 -10.98 17.32
C ALA A 46 -10.43 -11.33 16.56
N GLN A 47 -11.57 -10.86 17.07
CA GLN A 47 -12.84 -10.85 16.35
C GLN A 47 -12.96 -9.54 15.58
N VAL A 48 -13.16 -9.59 14.27
CA VAL A 48 -13.14 -8.40 13.41
C VAL A 48 -14.45 -8.23 12.65
N SER A 49 -14.95 -6.99 12.65
CA SER A 49 -16.00 -6.53 11.74
C SER A 49 -15.49 -5.34 10.93
N LEU A 50 -15.53 -5.46 9.61
CA LEU A 50 -15.15 -4.40 8.69
C LEU A 50 -16.40 -3.79 8.04
N TYR A 51 -16.49 -2.46 8.05
CA TYR A 51 -17.57 -1.71 7.40
C TYR A 51 -17.03 -0.86 6.25
N GLU A 52 -17.63 -1.01 5.07
CA GLU A 52 -17.31 -0.25 3.87
C GLU A 52 -18.56 0.48 3.38
N ARG A 53 -18.39 1.77 3.03
CA ARG A 53 -19.50 2.63 2.58
C ARG A 53 -19.99 2.27 1.18
N ARG A 54 -19.11 1.80 0.31
CA ARG A 54 -19.40 1.40 -1.06
C ARG A 54 -20.03 0.02 -1.11
N ASP A 55 -20.69 -0.31 -2.22
CA ASP A 55 -21.08 -1.68 -2.49
C ASP A 55 -19.84 -2.57 -2.75
N LYS A 56 -20.06 -3.89 -2.76
CA LYS A 56 -18.96 -4.86 -2.94
C LYS A 56 -18.29 -4.75 -4.31
N ALA A 57 -19.05 -4.48 -5.37
CA ALA A 57 -18.50 -4.41 -6.72
C ALA A 57 -17.59 -3.17 -6.84
N GLU A 58 -18.04 -2.01 -6.38
CA GLU A 58 -17.27 -0.77 -6.37
C GLU A 58 -16.06 -0.84 -5.44
N MET A 59 -16.20 -1.47 -4.27
CA MET A 59 -15.07 -1.71 -3.36
C MET A 59 -13.94 -2.48 -4.05
N LEU A 60 -14.28 -3.50 -4.85
CA LEU A 60 -13.33 -4.41 -5.50
C LEU A 60 -12.96 -4.00 -6.94
N SER A 61 -13.43 -2.86 -7.44
CA SER A 61 -13.17 -2.37 -8.80
C SER A 61 -12.14 -1.24 -8.85
N GLY A 62 -11.23 -1.15 -7.88
CA GLY A 62 -10.26 -0.06 -7.79
C GLY A 62 -9.51 0.18 -9.12
N PRO A 63 -9.29 1.44 -9.54
CA PRO A 63 -8.75 1.70 -10.87
C PRO A 63 -7.26 1.36 -10.98
N ALA A 64 -6.85 0.96 -12.18
CA ALA A 64 -5.47 0.82 -12.63
C ALA A 64 -4.62 -0.22 -11.88
N GLY A 65 -3.35 -0.30 -12.26
CA GLY A 65 -2.34 -1.12 -11.60
C GLY A 65 -1.72 -0.47 -10.37
N LEU A 66 -0.95 -1.29 -9.66
CA LEU A 66 0.03 -0.87 -8.69
C LEU A 66 1.22 -1.84 -8.69
N ALA A 67 2.33 -1.39 -8.13
CA ALA A 67 3.54 -2.19 -7.93
C ALA A 67 3.75 -2.38 -6.42
N LEU A 68 3.57 -3.60 -5.91
CA LEU A 68 3.87 -3.94 -4.52
C LEU A 68 5.36 -4.22 -4.38
N GLN A 69 6.02 -3.40 -3.57
CA GLN A 69 7.43 -3.54 -3.30
C GLN A 69 7.74 -4.69 -2.33
N PRO A 70 9.01 -5.16 -2.28
CA PRO A 70 9.39 -6.32 -1.47
C PRO A 70 9.04 -6.21 0.02
N ASN A 71 9.04 -5.00 0.59
CA ASN A 71 8.59 -4.74 1.96
C ASN A 71 7.11 -5.08 2.19
N ALA A 72 6.24 -4.65 1.27
CA ALA A 72 4.81 -4.95 1.34
C ALA A 72 4.54 -6.44 1.11
N MET A 73 5.23 -7.04 0.12
CA MET A 73 5.13 -8.48 -0.14
C MET A 73 5.66 -9.30 1.05
N SER A 74 6.72 -8.85 1.72
CA SER A 74 7.22 -9.48 2.95
C SER A 74 6.24 -9.37 4.12
N ALA A 75 5.48 -8.28 4.21
CA ALA A 75 4.45 -8.12 5.23
C ALA A 75 3.28 -9.08 4.99
N LEU A 76 2.83 -9.23 3.74
CA LEU A 76 1.78 -10.18 3.37
C LEU A 76 2.20 -11.64 3.56
N ARG A 77 3.51 -11.95 3.52
CA ARG A 77 4.04 -13.31 3.62
C ARG A 77 3.78 -13.97 4.98
N ILE A 78 3.61 -13.17 6.04
CA ILE A 78 3.32 -13.69 7.38
C ILE A 78 1.82 -13.75 7.70
N LEU A 79 0.97 -13.42 6.73
CA LEU A 79 -0.49 -13.45 6.89
C LEU A 79 -1.07 -14.68 6.19
N SER A 80 -2.16 -15.20 6.75
CA SER A 80 -2.89 -16.32 6.16
C SER A 80 -3.53 -15.91 4.83
N GLY A 81 -3.35 -16.74 3.80
CA GLY A 81 -4.05 -16.63 2.52
C GLY A 81 -5.46 -17.22 2.56
N ALA A 82 -6.09 -17.30 1.39
CA ALA A 82 -7.43 -17.87 1.21
C ALA A 82 -7.47 -19.39 1.40
N ALA A 83 -6.39 -20.09 1.04
CA ALA A 83 -6.24 -21.51 1.28
C ALA A 83 -5.42 -21.79 2.55
N GLU A 84 -5.80 -22.82 3.29
CA GLU A 84 -5.06 -23.24 4.49
C GLU A 84 -3.59 -23.54 4.16
N GLY A 85 -2.67 -22.99 4.96
CA GLY A 85 -1.24 -23.18 4.79
C GLY A 85 -0.58 -22.33 3.69
N LYS A 86 -1.33 -21.54 2.92
CA LYS A 86 -0.77 -20.58 1.96
C LYS A 86 -0.63 -19.20 2.56
N SER A 87 0.41 -18.46 2.16
CA SER A 87 0.54 -17.06 2.55
C SER A 87 -0.28 -16.16 1.66
N LEU A 88 -0.71 -15.02 2.20
CA LEU A 88 -1.40 -14.00 1.42
C LEU A 88 -0.52 -13.40 0.31
N ALA A 89 0.80 -13.39 0.51
CA ALA A 89 1.75 -12.99 -0.51
C ALA A 89 1.73 -13.93 -1.74
N ASP A 90 1.51 -15.22 -1.54
CA ASP A 90 1.40 -16.19 -2.63
C ASP A 90 0.12 -15.97 -3.45
N ASP A 91 -1.02 -15.72 -2.78
CA ASP A 91 -2.28 -15.40 -3.44
C ASP A 91 -2.18 -14.10 -4.26
N VAL A 92 -1.49 -13.09 -3.71
CA VAL A 92 -1.23 -11.82 -4.40
C VAL A 92 -0.27 -11.99 -5.58
N ALA A 93 0.80 -12.76 -5.41
CA ALA A 93 1.75 -13.06 -6.49
C ALA A 93 1.10 -13.84 -7.63
N ALA A 94 0.17 -14.75 -7.33
CA ALA A 94 -0.56 -15.52 -8.34
C ALA A 94 -1.44 -14.65 -9.26
N GLY A 95 -1.93 -13.51 -8.76
CA GLY A 95 -2.71 -12.53 -9.53
C GLY A 95 -1.88 -11.42 -10.20
N GLY A 96 -0.57 -11.43 -10.02
CA GLY A 96 0.35 -10.42 -10.52
C GLY A 96 1.34 -10.93 -11.55
N VAL A 97 2.26 -10.05 -11.93
CA VAL A 97 3.41 -10.34 -12.78
C VAL A 97 4.67 -9.75 -12.19
N TRP A 98 5.78 -10.31 -12.61
CA TRP A 98 7.11 -9.86 -12.28
C TRP A 98 7.83 -9.40 -13.56
N ASP A 99 8.55 -8.28 -13.44
CA ASP A 99 9.52 -7.82 -14.43
C ASP A 99 10.79 -7.45 -13.67
N SER A 100 11.94 -7.96 -14.12
CA SER A 100 13.23 -7.81 -13.42
C SER A 100 13.82 -6.41 -13.53
N VAL A 101 13.34 -5.57 -14.47
CA VAL A 101 13.91 -4.25 -14.77
C VAL A 101 12.81 -3.22 -15.03
N ALA A 102 12.94 -2.05 -14.42
CA ALA A 102 12.23 -0.84 -14.81
C ALA A 102 13.13 0.06 -15.64
N VAL A 103 12.60 0.60 -16.73
CA VAL A 103 13.34 1.51 -17.60
C VAL A 103 12.84 2.92 -17.45
N VAL A 104 13.78 3.80 -17.13
CA VAL A 104 13.56 5.23 -16.99
C VAL A 104 14.10 5.92 -18.22
N THR A 105 13.27 6.75 -18.84
CA THR A 105 13.58 7.45 -20.08
C THR A 105 13.27 8.94 -19.98
N THR A 106 13.90 9.72 -20.85
CA THR A 106 13.45 11.08 -21.14
C THR A 106 12.08 11.04 -21.82
N ARG A 107 11.45 12.22 -21.94
CA ARG A 107 10.21 12.38 -22.70
C ARG A 107 10.26 11.72 -24.09
N THR A 108 11.37 11.84 -24.82
CA THR A 108 11.53 11.29 -26.18
C THR A 108 11.91 9.81 -26.24
N GLY A 109 12.00 9.13 -25.09
CA GLY A 109 12.35 7.71 -25.00
C GLY A 109 13.86 7.43 -24.94
N GLN A 110 14.71 8.45 -24.79
CA GLN A 110 16.15 8.21 -24.58
C GLN A 110 16.38 7.60 -23.19
N LEU A 111 17.17 6.52 -23.14
CA LEU A 111 17.48 5.83 -21.90
C LEU A 111 18.18 6.76 -20.89
N LEU A 112 17.63 6.85 -19.68
CA LEU A 112 18.27 7.48 -18.53
C LEU A 112 18.84 6.42 -17.59
N LYS A 113 18.09 5.37 -17.30
CA LYS A 113 18.52 4.26 -16.44
C LYS A 113 17.70 3.00 -16.66
N GLU A 114 18.33 1.85 -16.57
CA GLU A 114 17.69 0.58 -16.23
C GLU A 114 17.85 0.32 -14.72
N VAL A 115 16.74 0.07 -14.03
CA VAL A 115 16.66 -0.12 -12.58
C VAL A 115 16.21 -1.55 -12.30
N PRO A 116 17.11 -2.43 -11.83
CA PRO A 116 16.74 -3.76 -11.37
C PRO A 116 15.65 -3.70 -10.30
N GLN A 117 14.62 -4.53 -10.43
CA GLN A 117 13.46 -4.61 -9.54
C GLN A 117 13.61 -5.70 -8.47
N ASP A 118 14.61 -6.56 -8.62
CA ASP A 118 14.88 -7.67 -7.71
C ASP A 118 15.77 -7.21 -6.55
N THR A 119 15.44 -7.67 -5.35
CA THR A 119 16.28 -7.52 -4.14
C THR A 119 17.09 -8.78 -3.82
N ALA A 120 16.78 -9.91 -4.47
CA ALA A 120 17.54 -11.14 -4.40
C ALA A 120 17.70 -11.78 -5.79
N GLU A 121 18.70 -12.65 -5.94
CA GLU A 121 18.85 -13.44 -7.16
C GLU A 121 17.81 -14.57 -7.20
N PRO A 122 17.39 -15.01 -8.41
CA PRO A 122 16.60 -16.21 -8.57
C PRO A 122 17.31 -17.46 -7.98
N PRO A 123 16.57 -18.51 -7.59
CA PRO A 123 17.17 -19.74 -7.09
C PRO A 123 18.19 -20.31 -8.07
N ARG A 124 19.34 -20.79 -7.55
CA ARG A 124 20.41 -21.35 -8.39
C ARG A 124 19.89 -22.55 -9.18
N GLY A 125 20.07 -22.51 -10.50
CA GLY A 125 19.60 -23.56 -11.42
C GLY A 125 18.13 -23.43 -11.83
N ALA A 126 17.43 -22.35 -11.43
CA ALA A 126 16.10 -22.05 -11.95
C ALA A 126 16.15 -21.72 -13.46
N PRO A 127 15.10 -22.08 -14.23
CA PRO A 127 14.98 -21.66 -15.62
C PRO A 127 15.09 -20.13 -15.77
N ALA A 128 15.66 -19.68 -16.89
CA ALA A 128 15.69 -18.25 -17.22
C ALA A 128 14.27 -17.66 -17.20
N GLY A 129 14.09 -16.51 -16.56
CA GLY A 129 12.78 -15.90 -16.37
C GLY A 129 11.97 -16.45 -15.17
N THR A 130 12.59 -17.21 -14.27
CA THR A 130 11.98 -17.54 -12.97
C THR A 130 12.15 -16.36 -12.01
N PRO A 131 11.09 -15.85 -11.37
CA PRO A 131 11.21 -14.77 -10.40
C PRO A 131 12.00 -15.22 -9.16
N PRO A 132 12.61 -14.27 -8.43
CA PRO A 132 13.08 -14.51 -7.06
C PRO A 132 11.94 -15.01 -6.15
N PRO A 133 12.27 -15.54 -4.96
CA PRO A 133 11.26 -15.91 -3.97
C PRO A 133 10.27 -14.78 -3.67
N VAL A 134 9.01 -15.12 -3.39
CA VAL A 134 7.96 -14.15 -3.05
C VAL A 134 8.40 -13.30 -1.84
N GLY A 135 8.31 -11.98 -2.01
CA GLY A 135 8.83 -11.01 -1.03
C GLY A 135 10.25 -10.50 -1.31
N GLU A 136 10.88 -10.92 -2.41
CA GLU A 136 12.20 -10.46 -2.85
C GLU A 136 12.21 -9.76 -4.23
N TYR A 137 11.02 -9.43 -4.75
CA TYR A 137 10.84 -8.72 -6.01
C TYR A 137 9.61 -7.80 -5.96
N ILE A 138 9.52 -6.89 -6.92
CA ILE A 138 8.35 -6.02 -7.10
C ILE A 138 7.26 -6.77 -7.87
N CYS A 139 6.12 -6.99 -7.21
CA CYS A 139 4.95 -7.63 -7.82
C CYS A 139 4.04 -6.56 -8.42
N ASN A 140 3.93 -6.53 -9.75
CA ASN A 140 3.00 -5.66 -10.45
C ASN A 140 1.66 -6.35 -10.61
N LEU A 141 0.57 -5.69 -10.24
CA LEU A 141 -0.77 -6.26 -10.34
C LEU A 141 -1.85 -5.20 -10.49
N ALA A 142 -2.99 -5.61 -11.03
CA ALA A 142 -4.17 -4.76 -11.07
C ALA A 142 -4.66 -4.53 -9.63
N ARG A 143 -5.03 -3.29 -9.29
CA ARG A 143 -5.59 -2.98 -7.97
C ARG A 143 -6.81 -3.84 -7.61
N PRO A 144 -7.74 -4.16 -8.54
CA PRO A 144 -8.84 -5.09 -8.28
C PRO A 144 -8.34 -6.48 -7.86
N ALA A 145 -7.30 -6.99 -8.52
CA ALA A 145 -6.74 -8.31 -8.20
C ALA A 145 -6.17 -8.35 -6.78
N LEU A 146 -5.46 -7.30 -6.35
CA LEU A 146 -5.01 -7.17 -4.96
C LEU A 146 -6.19 -7.20 -3.99
N GLN A 147 -7.19 -6.34 -4.21
CA GLN A 147 -8.34 -6.25 -3.30
C GLN A 147 -9.14 -7.54 -3.23
N GLN A 148 -9.28 -8.26 -4.35
CA GLN A 148 -9.94 -9.55 -4.42
C GLN A 148 -9.17 -10.62 -3.64
N ALA A 149 -7.83 -10.68 -3.78
CA ALA A 149 -7.00 -11.60 -2.99
C ALA A 149 -7.13 -11.31 -1.48
N LEU A 150 -7.04 -10.04 -1.08
CA LEU A 150 -7.22 -9.63 0.31
C LEU A 150 -8.62 -9.96 0.85
N TYR A 151 -9.67 -9.73 0.06
CA TYR A 151 -11.05 -10.04 0.43
C TYR A 151 -11.30 -11.55 0.54
N ALA A 152 -10.77 -12.35 -0.40
CA ALA A 152 -10.91 -13.80 -0.41
C ALA A 152 -10.20 -14.48 0.77
N ALA A 153 -9.18 -13.83 1.34
CA ALA A 153 -8.49 -14.30 2.54
C ALA A 153 -9.27 -14.03 3.85
N LEU A 154 -10.40 -13.33 3.80
CA LEU A 154 -11.24 -13.07 4.97
C LEU A 154 -12.37 -14.12 5.09
N PRO A 155 -12.72 -14.56 6.31
CA PRO A 155 -13.89 -15.39 6.53
C PRO A 155 -15.18 -14.70 6.03
N PRO A 156 -16.17 -15.49 5.55
CA PRO A 156 -17.49 -14.95 5.22
C PRO A 156 -18.10 -14.20 6.41
N GLY A 157 -18.70 -13.04 6.14
CA GLY A 157 -19.32 -12.19 7.18
C GLY A 157 -18.39 -11.19 7.86
N THR A 158 -17.08 -11.21 7.59
CA THR A 158 -16.15 -10.19 8.14
C THR A 158 -16.42 -8.80 7.57
N VAL A 159 -16.85 -8.69 6.30
CA VAL A 159 -17.04 -7.41 5.59
C VAL A 159 -18.52 -7.12 5.37
N THR A 160 -18.98 -5.95 5.80
CA THR A 160 -20.30 -5.40 5.54
C THR A 160 -20.18 -4.16 4.65
N CYS A 161 -20.65 -4.26 3.40
CA CYS A 161 -20.67 -3.18 2.42
C CYS A 161 -21.93 -2.30 2.56
N GLY A 162 -21.97 -1.15 1.87
CA GLY A 162 -23.10 -0.22 1.93
C GLY A 162 -23.34 0.41 3.31
N THR A 163 -22.33 0.39 4.19
CA THR A 163 -22.43 0.85 5.57
C THR A 163 -21.33 1.87 5.86
N ALA A 164 -21.71 3.13 6.04
CA ALA A 164 -20.81 4.24 6.27
C ALA A 164 -20.61 4.52 7.77
N PHE A 165 -19.38 4.81 8.17
CA PHE A 165 -19.10 5.38 9.48
C PHE A 165 -19.65 6.81 9.62
N ARG A 166 -20.18 7.14 10.79
CA ARG A 166 -20.72 8.47 11.12
C ARG A 166 -19.96 9.16 12.24
N SER A 167 -19.77 8.46 13.36
CA SER A 167 -19.10 8.98 14.54
C SER A 167 -18.68 7.84 15.46
N PHE A 168 -17.88 8.15 16.48
CA PHE A 168 -17.65 7.26 17.60
C PHE A 168 -17.69 8.04 18.92
N ARG A 169 -17.94 7.34 20.04
CA ARG A 169 -17.74 7.86 21.39
C ARG A 169 -16.94 6.86 22.22
N LEU A 170 -16.00 7.36 23.01
CA LEU A 170 -15.35 6.58 24.06
C LEU A 170 -16.34 6.38 25.21
N ARG A 171 -16.49 5.14 25.67
CA ARG A 171 -17.36 4.77 26.79
C ARG A 171 -16.57 4.78 28.10
N GLU A 172 -17.28 4.92 29.22
CA GLU A 172 -16.69 4.87 30.56
C GLU A 172 -16.03 3.51 30.89
N ASP A 173 -16.51 2.43 30.26
CA ASP A 173 -15.94 1.07 30.40
C ASP A 173 -14.65 0.86 29.56
N GLY A 174 -14.14 1.93 28.92
CA GLY A 174 -12.93 1.90 28.10
C GLY A 174 -13.14 1.39 26.68
N ARG A 175 -14.37 1.03 26.28
CA ARG A 175 -14.71 0.60 24.93
C ARG A 175 -15.09 1.76 24.01
N VAL A 176 -15.21 1.47 22.72
CA VAL A 176 -15.63 2.42 21.70
C VAL A 176 -17.05 2.07 21.23
N ALA A 177 -17.96 3.04 21.26
CA ALA A 177 -19.27 2.96 20.62
C ALA A 177 -19.18 3.61 19.24
N VAL A 178 -19.36 2.82 18.17
CA VAL A 178 -19.25 3.26 16.77
C VAL A 178 -20.63 3.40 16.18
N GLN A 179 -20.94 4.59 15.64
CA GLN A 179 -22.18 4.82 14.90
C GLN A 179 -21.96 4.61 13.41
N LEU A 180 -22.77 3.74 12.85
CA LEU A 180 -22.75 3.33 11.45
C LEU A 180 -24.11 3.64 10.82
N ALA A 181 -24.11 4.02 9.56
CA ALA A 181 -25.33 4.27 8.79
C ALA A 181 -25.33 3.44 7.53
N SER A 182 -26.45 2.76 7.27
CA SER A 182 -26.74 2.09 6.00
C SER A 182 -27.98 2.70 5.36
N GLU A 183 -28.23 2.38 4.08
CA GLU A 183 -29.52 2.70 3.47
C GLU A 183 -30.64 1.94 4.21
N GLY A 184 -31.66 2.66 4.68
CA GLY A 184 -32.83 2.08 5.31
C GLY A 184 -34.02 1.96 4.36
N GLN A 185 -35.06 1.24 4.80
CA GLN A 185 -36.30 1.13 4.03
C GLN A 185 -37.00 2.50 3.96
N GLY A 186 -37.31 2.97 2.75
CA GLY A 186 -38.01 4.25 2.53
C GLY A 186 -37.10 5.49 2.36
N GLY A 187 -35.78 5.31 2.25
CA GLY A 187 -34.84 6.42 1.97
C GLY A 187 -34.29 7.13 3.22
N GLU A 188 -34.77 6.79 4.42
CA GLU A 188 -34.13 7.21 5.67
C GLU A 188 -32.95 6.29 5.99
N ALA A 189 -31.83 6.87 6.45
CA ALA A 189 -30.65 6.10 6.80
C ALA A 189 -30.89 5.30 8.10
N ALA A 190 -30.74 3.98 8.04
CA ALA A 190 -30.75 3.15 9.23
C ALA A 190 -29.44 3.36 9.99
N VAL A 191 -29.51 3.88 11.21
CA VAL A 191 -28.34 4.09 12.07
C VAL A 191 -28.27 2.98 13.11
N GLN A 192 -27.11 2.34 13.21
CA GLN A 192 -26.83 1.33 14.23
C GLN A 192 -25.59 1.71 15.04
N GLU A 193 -25.57 1.31 16.31
CA GLU A 193 -24.42 1.47 17.19
C GLU A 193 -23.78 0.11 17.48
N VAL A 194 -22.46 0.03 17.30
CA VAL A 194 -21.68 -1.19 17.54
C VAL A 194 -20.62 -0.88 18.60
N ALA A 195 -20.57 -1.68 19.66
CA ALA A 195 -19.56 -1.57 20.69
C ALA A 195 -18.35 -2.47 20.37
N CYS A 196 -17.15 -1.91 20.38
CA CYS A 196 -15.90 -2.63 20.17
C CYS A 196 -14.83 -2.23 21.19
N ASP A 197 -13.80 -3.05 21.29
CA ASP A 197 -12.66 -2.78 22.15
C ASP A 197 -11.61 -1.92 21.39
N LEU A 198 -11.51 -2.09 20.05
CA LEU A 198 -10.62 -1.33 19.16
C LEU A 198 -11.39 -0.78 17.95
N LEU A 199 -11.16 0.48 17.60
CA LEU A 199 -11.58 1.09 16.32
C LEU A 199 -10.36 1.44 15.47
N VAL A 200 -10.34 0.95 14.22
CA VAL A 200 -9.30 1.24 13.23
C VAL A 200 -9.89 2.00 12.05
N GLY A 201 -9.46 3.25 11.86
CA GLY A 201 -9.80 4.04 10.67
C GLY A 201 -8.89 3.71 9.50
N ALA A 202 -9.45 3.09 8.46
CA ALA A 202 -8.78 2.74 7.20
C ALA A 202 -9.56 3.30 5.98
N ASP A 203 -10.29 4.39 6.19
CA ASP A 203 -11.29 4.98 5.30
C ASP A 203 -10.73 6.04 4.33
N GLY A 204 -9.43 5.94 4.06
CA GLY A 204 -8.76 6.67 3.00
C GLY A 204 -8.41 8.12 3.34
N ILE A 205 -7.93 8.85 2.32
CA ILE A 205 -7.35 10.18 2.52
C ILE A 205 -8.34 11.21 3.07
N ARG A 206 -9.65 11.04 2.85
CA ARG A 206 -10.73 11.87 3.41
C ARG A 206 -11.42 11.17 4.58
N SER A 207 -10.62 10.63 5.49
CA SER A 207 -11.07 9.82 6.63
C SER A 207 -12.06 10.58 7.52
N ALA A 208 -13.26 10.00 7.67
CA ALA A 208 -14.27 10.44 8.62
C ALA A 208 -13.86 10.07 10.06
N VAL A 209 -13.15 8.94 10.25
CA VAL A 209 -12.61 8.57 11.57
C VAL A 209 -11.58 9.60 12.05
N ARG A 210 -10.67 10.04 11.17
CA ARG A 210 -9.70 11.11 11.46
C ARG A 210 -10.42 12.42 11.79
N ALA A 211 -11.44 12.78 11.03
CA ALA A 211 -12.23 13.98 11.30
C ALA A 211 -12.90 13.93 12.69
N SER A 212 -13.50 12.80 13.08
CA SER A 212 -14.08 12.63 14.42
C SER A 212 -13.04 12.67 15.54
N LEU A 213 -11.83 12.15 15.32
CA LEU A 213 -10.71 12.30 16.28
C LEU A 213 -10.31 13.76 16.45
N ASP A 214 -10.17 14.51 15.35
CA ASP A 214 -9.76 15.91 15.39
C ASP A 214 -10.81 16.75 16.13
N GLU A 215 -12.10 16.54 15.85
CA GLU A 215 -13.21 17.18 16.54
C GLU A 215 -13.19 16.93 18.05
N GLN A 216 -13.00 15.68 18.48
CA GLN A 216 -12.99 15.32 19.91
C GLN A 216 -11.76 15.84 20.65
N SER A 217 -10.61 15.97 19.96
CA SER A 217 -9.39 16.50 20.55
C SER A 217 -9.41 18.03 20.77
N GLY A 218 -10.36 18.74 20.15
CA GLY A 218 -10.40 20.21 20.12
C GLY A 218 -9.26 20.86 19.32
N GLY A 219 -8.47 20.05 18.60
CA GLY A 219 -7.37 20.52 17.74
C GLY A 219 -7.83 20.94 16.34
N PRO A 220 -6.92 21.54 15.54
CA PRO A 220 -7.22 21.84 14.13
C PRO A 220 -7.41 20.54 13.34
N ARG A 221 -8.38 20.54 12.41
CA ARG A 221 -8.58 19.40 11.50
C ARG A 221 -7.35 19.17 10.62
N ARG A 222 -6.97 17.90 10.50
CA ARG A 222 -5.93 17.42 9.60
C ARG A 222 -6.53 17.21 8.21
N GLU A 223 -6.34 18.21 7.36
CA GLU A 223 -6.82 18.21 5.98
C GLU A 223 -5.77 17.72 4.97
N PRO A 224 -6.17 16.97 3.93
CA PRO A 224 -5.29 16.64 2.82
C PRO A 224 -4.80 17.87 2.07
N VAL A 225 -3.53 17.84 1.66
CA VAL A 225 -2.91 18.90 0.86
C VAL A 225 -2.91 18.50 -0.60
N TYR A 226 -3.47 19.36 -1.45
CA TYR A 226 -3.44 19.16 -2.89
C TYR A 226 -2.02 19.31 -3.42
N SER A 227 -1.58 18.38 -4.27
CA SER A 227 -0.21 18.40 -4.79
C SER A 227 -0.01 19.31 -5.99
N GLY A 228 -1.08 19.94 -6.51
CA GLY A 228 -1.04 20.70 -7.75
C GLY A 228 -1.12 19.85 -9.02
N TYR A 229 -1.42 18.54 -8.90
CA TYR A 229 -1.43 17.61 -10.02
C TYR A 229 -2.71 16.78 -10.07
N ARG A 230 -3.16 16.52 -11.29
CA ARG A 230 -4.15 15.49 -11.59
C ARG A 230 -3.49 14.25 -12.17
N TYR A 231 -4.20 13.14 -12.12
CA TYR A 231 -3.83 11.91 -12.78
C TYR A 231 -4.89 11.45 -13.76
N TYR A 232 -4.43 10.78 -14.82
CA TYR A 232 -5.22 9.88 -15.66
C TYR A 232 -4.66 8.49 -15.49
N ARG A 233 -5.49 7.51 -15.17
CA ARG A 233 -5.06 6.13 -14.94
C ARG A 233 -6.04 5.17 -15.60
N GLY A 234 -5.53 4.04 -16.08
CA GLY A 234 -6.38 3.02 -16.69
C GLY A 234 -5.67 1.68 -16.84
N LEU A 235 -6.43 0.68 -17.24
CA LEU A 235 -5.94 -0.62 -17.65
C LEU A 235 -6.10 -0.76 -19.17
N ILE A 236 -5.11 -1.35 -19.81
CA ILE A 236 -5.11 -1.65 -21.24
C ILE A 236 -5.13 -3.15 -21.39
N ASP A 237 -6.06 -3.64 -22.22
CA ASP A 237 -6.07 -5.03 -22.66
C ASP A 237 -5.03 -5.20 -23.78
N LEU A 238 -3.93 -5.87 -23.45
CA LEU A 238 -2.81 -6.11 -24.36
C LEU A 238 -3.19 -7.06 -25.50
N THR A 239 -4.26 -7.86 -25.35
CA THR A 239 -4.71 -8.78 -26.41
C THR A 239 -5.34 -8.05 -27.59
N GLN A 240 -5.77 -6.81 -27.39
CA GLN A 240 -6.38 -5.96 -28.41
C GLN A 240 -5.36 -5.10 -29.16
N LEU A 241 -4.08 -5.15 -28.77
CA LEU A 241 -3.01 -4.39 -29.43
C LEU A 241 -2.52 -5.10 -30.69
N PRO A 242 -1.97 -4.35 -31.67
CA PRO A 242 -1.28 -4.96 -32.81
C PRO A 242 -0.15 -5.89 -32.36
N GLY A 243 -0.18 -7.15 -32.80
CA GLY A 243 0.77 -8.19 -32.38
C GLY A 243 0.48 -8.80 -31.00
N GLY A 244 -0.61 -8.41 -30.34
CA GLY A 244 -1.02 -8.92 -29.03
C GLY A 244 0.04 -8.71 -27.95
N VAL A 245 0.04 -9.61 -26.96
CA VAL A 245 0.98 -9.58 -25.83
C VAL A 245 2.44 -9.75 -26.30
N ASP A 246 2.69 -10.64 -27.26
CA ASP A 246 4.05 -10.92 -27.73
C ASP A 246 4.63 -9.74 -28.51
N GLY A 247 3.82 -9.11 -29.38
CA GLY A 247 4.20 -7.89 -30.10
C GLY A 247 4.48 -6.74 -29.15
N TRP A 248 3.64 -6.58 -28.11
CA TRP A 248 3.86 -5.61 -27.04
C TRP A 248 5.19 -5.82 -26.33
N ARG A 249 5.47 -7.05 -25.86
CA ARG A 249 6.73 -7.37 -25.17
C ARG A 249 7.93 -7.20 -26.10
N ALA A 250 7.84 -7.65 -27.35
CA ALA A 250 8.90 -7.52 -28.33
C ALA A 250 9.24 -6.05 -28.62
N GLY A 251 8.23 -5.20 -28.79
CA GLY A 251 8.41 -3.75 -29.00
C GLY A 251 9.10 -3.03 -27.82
N LEU A 252 9.08 -3.66 -26.63
CA LEU A 252 9.73 -3.14 -25.43
C LEU A 252 10.97 -3.94 -25.01
N ASN A 253 11.53 -4.77 -25.90
CA ASN A 253 12.68 -5.62 -25.61
C ASN A 253 12.47 -6.50 -24.36
N GLY A 254 11.23 -6.96 -24.16
CA GLY A 254 10.82 -7.81 -23.04
C GLY A 254 10.64 -7.09 -21.70
N GLN A 255 10.94 -5.80 -21.61
CA GLN A 255 10.86 -5.01 -20.38
C GLN A 255 9.60 -4.13 -20.40
N CYS A 256 8.55 -4.47 -19.67
CA CYS A 256 7.27 -3.76 -19.80
C CYS A 256 7.14 -2.53 -18.90
N ASN A 257 8.01 -2.42 -17.90
CA ASN A 257 8.05 -1.28 -16.97
C ASN A 257 8.77 -0.09 -17.61
N ARG A 258 8.02 0.97 -17.91
CA ARG A 258 8.51 2.21 -18.54
C ARG A 258 8.07 3.44 -17.75
N PHE A 259 9.02 4.32 -17.47
CA PHE A 259 8.81 5.63 -16.86
C PHE A 259 9.35 6.69 -17.81
N PHE A 260 8.47 7.60 -18.24
CA PHE A 260 8.84 8.75 -19.04
C PHE A 260 8.72 10.01 -18.19
N TYR A 261 9.81 10.77 -18.14
CA TYR A 261 9.82 12.08 -17.49
C TYR A 261 9.86 13.21 -18.53
N GLY A 262 8.87 14.10 -18.47
CA GLY A 262 8.77 15.26 -19.34
C GLY A 262 8.26 16.51 -18.62
N GLU A 263 8.34 17.65 -19.31
CA GLU A 263 8.07 18.98 -18.74
C GLU A 263 6.61 19.14 -18.29
N SER A 264 5.67 18.52 -19.02
CA SER A 264 4.24 18.49 -18.70
C SER A 264 3.88 17.41 -17.66
N GLY A 265 4.87 16.65 -17.18
CA GLY A 265 4.77 15.66 -16.10
C GLY A 265 5.26 14.25 -16.46
N THR A 266 4.73 13.25 -15.77
CA THR A 266 5.22 11.86 -15.88
C THR A 266 4.20 10.97 -16.59
N CYS A 267 4.67 10.05 -17.42
CA CYS A 267 3.90 8.93 -17.98
C CYS A 267 4.53 7.60 -17.53
N ILE A 268 3.71 6.67 -17.05
CA ILE A 268 4.14 5.40 -16.44
C ILE A 268 3.33 4.26 -17.03
N LEU A 269 4.02 3.20 -17.41
CA LEU A 269 3.48 2.04 -18.10
C LEU A 269 4.11 0.79 -17.50
N TYR A 270 3.31 -0.22 -17.15
CA TYR A 270 3.83 -1.50 -16.67
C TYR A 270 2.80 -2.61 -16.84
N GLN A 271 3.28 -3.83 -17.09
CA GLN A 271 2.41 -5.00 -17.16
C GLN A 271 1.92 -5.35 -15.75
N VAL A 272 0.65 -5.77 -15.63
CA VAL A 272 0.00 -6.12 -14.35
C VAL A 272 -0.64 -7.50 -14.34
N SER A 273 -0.85 -8.09 -15.51
CA SER A 273 -1.25 -9.49 -15.69
C SER A 273 -0.68 -9.98 -17.02
N PRO A 274 -0.72 -11.28 -17.34
CA PRO A 274 -0.30 -11.79 -18.65
C PRO A 274 -0.97 -11.07 -19.84
N THR A 275 -2.15 -10.48 -19.64
CA THR A 275 -2.95 -9.85 -20.70
C THR A 275 -3.24 -8.37 -20.49
N GLN A 276 -2.80 -7.75 -19.38
CA GLN A 276 -3.11 -6.35 -19.08
C GLN A 276 -1.89 -5.53 -18.69
N ALA A 277 -1.90 -4.26 -19.08
CA ALA A 277 -0.95 -3.25 -18.61
C ALA A 277 -1.67 -2.08 -17.93
N SER A 278 -1.02 -1.51 -16.92
CA SER A 278 -1.45 -0.28 -16.29
C SER A 278 -0.83 0.92 -16.98
N PHE A 279 -1.64 1.96 -17.14
CA PHE A 279 -1.25 3.28 -17.59
C PHE A 279 -1.46 4.31 -16.47
N ALA A 280 -0.51 5.24 -16.31
CA ALA A 280 -0.69 6.40 -15.47
C ALA A 280 0.00 7.64 -16.06
N ARG A 281 -0.73 8.76 -16.13
CA ARG A 281 -0.23 10.08 -16.53
C ARG A 281 -0.49 11.07 -15.41
N TYR A 282 0.56 11.76 -14.92
CA TYR A 282 0.47 12.80 -13.88
C TYR A 282 0.83 14.16 -14.44
N THR A 283 -0.10 15.11 -14.43
CA THR A 283 0.09 16.43 -15.04
C THR A 283 -0.35 17.57 -14.11
N PRO A 284 0.30 18.75 -14.15
CA PRO A 284 -0.13 19.91 -13.38
C PRO A 284 -1.61 20.26 -13.61
N ALA A 285 -2.31 20.63 -12.55
CA ALA A 285 -3.71 21.06 -12.63
C ALA A 285 -4.09 21.91 -11.42
N LEU A 286 -5.04 22.84 -11.60
CA LEU A 286 -5.64 23.58 -10.50
C LEU A 286 -6.61 22.67 -9.70
N PRO A 287 -6.78 22.89 -8.39
CA PRO A 287 -7.70 22.10 -7.58
C PRO A 287 -9.14 22.25 -8.07
N GLY A 288 -9.91 21.18 -8.04
CA GLY A 288 -11.32 21.14 -8.44
C GLY A 288 -11.56 21.05 -9.94
N THR A 289 -10.50 21.11 -10.77
CA THR A 289 -10.61 21.10 -12.24
C THR A 289 -10.65 19.69 -12.85
N SER A 290 -10.65 18.66 -12.00
CA SER A 290 -10.70 17.25 -12.43
C SER A 290 -12.11 16.65 -12.32
N HIS A 291 -13.08 17.40 -11.78
CA HIS A 291 -14.46 16.96 -11.64
C HIS A 291 -15.26 17.20 -12.93
N GLY A 292 -16.22 16.32 -13.23
CA GLY A 292 -17.13 16.47 -14.37
C GLY A 292 -16.50 16.21 -15.74
N ILE A 293 -15.26 15.71 -15.80
CA ILE A 293 -14.62 15.31 -17.05
C ILE A 293 -15.27 14.02 -17.54
N SER A 294 -15.86 14.05 -18.74
CA SER A 294 -16.45 12.86 -19.36
C SER A 294 -15.36 11.85 -19.76
N PRO A 295 -15.69 10.55 -19.89
CA PRO A 295 -14.76 9.54 -20.40
C PRO A 295 -14.09 9.94 -21.72
N GLU A 296 -14.84 10.55 -22.64
CA GLU A 296 -14.37 11.01 -23.96
C GLU A 296 -13.42 12.20 -23.84
N GLN A 297 -13.73 13.15 -22.96
CA GLN A 297 -12.83 14.27 -22.67
C GLN A 297 -11.52 13.78 -22.02
N ALA A 298 -11.62 12.80 -21.12
CA ALA A 298 -10.45 12.18 -20.51
C ALA A 298 -9.59 11.47 -21.55
N LYS A 299 -10.22 10.73 -22.47
CA LYS A 299 -9.54 10.10 -23.61
C LYS A 299 -8.81 11.11 -24.49
N GLN A 300 -9.49 12.18 -24.88
CA GLN A 300 -8.91 13.23 -25.71
C GLN A 300 -7.68 13.86 -25.03
N ALA A 301 -7.82 14.20 -23.75
CA ALA A 301 -6.73 14.77 -22.95
C ALA A 301 -5.53 13.81 -22.82
N VAL A 302 -5.78 12.51 -22.60
CA VAL A 302 -4.71 11.51 -22.51
C VAL A 302 -3.95 11.37 -23.83
N VAL A 303 -4.65 11.34 -24.97
CA VAL A 303 -4.02 11.26 -26.30
C VAL A 303 -3.15 12.50 -26.57
N GLU A 304 -3.67 13.69 -26.28
CA GLU A 304 -2.93 14.95 -26.43
C GLU A 304 -1.71 15.01 -25.50
N LEU A 305 -1.89 14.73 -24.21
CA LEU A 305 -0.80 14.74 -23.23
C LEU A 305 0.27 13.69 -23.51
N CYS A 306 -0.06 12.60 -24.23
CA CYS A 306 0.91 11.56 -24.56
C CYS A 306 1.58 11.75 -25.91
N SER A 307 1.09 12.63 -26.79
CA SER A 307 1.66 12.80 -28.15
C SER A 307 3.07 13.38 -28.14
N GLU A 308 3.47 14.06 -27.07
CA GLU A 308 4.84 14.58 -26.92
C GLU A 308 5.85 13.52 -26.47
N TYR A 309 5.40 12.32 -26.07
CA TYR A 309 6.24 11.27 -25.54
C TYR A 309 6.67 10.26 -26.61
N GLY A 310 7.83 9.63 -26.41
CA GLY A 310 8.28 8.52 -27.24
C GLY A 310 7.41 7.27 -27.06
N SER A 311 7.52 6.33 -28.01
CA SER A 311 6.85 5.03 -27.96
C SER A 311 7.23 4.26 -26.67
N PRO A 312 6.27 3.56 -26.02
CA PRO A 312 4.91 3.26 -26.48
C PRO A 312 3.83 4.20 -25.90
N ALA A 313 4.19 5.39 -25.38
CA ALA A 313 3.21 6.22 -24.66
C ALA A 313 2.04 6.69 -25.55
N PRO A 314 2.25 7.18 -26.79
CA PRO A 314 1.15 7.50 -27.72
C PRO A 314 0.27 6.29 -28.06
N GLU A 315 0.87 5.12 -28.28
CA GLU A 315 0.18 3.89 -28.67
C GLU A 315 -0.71 3.37 -27.53
N MET A 316 -0.22 3.43 -26.29
CA MET A 316 -1.02 3.10 -25.10
C MET A 316 -2.14 4.10 -24.88
N ALA A 317 -1.85 5.39 -25.04
CA ALA A 317 -2.87 6.43 -24.94
C ALA A 317 -3.97 6.21 -25.99
N ALA A 318 -3.63 5.77 -27.20
CA ALA A 318 -4.58 5.42 -28.26
C ALA A 318 -5.37 4.13 -27.95
N ALA A 319 -4.77 3.14 -27.29
CA ALA A 319 -5.43 1.88 -26.94
C ALA A 319 -6.40 1.96 -25.74
N LEU A 320 -6.20 2.90 -24.81
CA LEU A 320 -7.07 3.07 -23.65
C LEU A 320 -8.52 3.33 -24.05
N ARG A 321 -9.47 2.54 -23.58
CA ARG A 321 -10.90 2.83 -23.83
C ARG A 321 -11.33 4.01 -22.95
N PRO A 322 -12.16 4.95 -23.43
CA PRO A 322 -12.66 6.06 -22.62
C PRO A 322 -13.20 5.64 -21.25
N ALA A 323 -14.00 4.57 -21.22
CA ALA A 323 -14.61 4.03 -20.01
C ALA A 323 -13.61 3.47 -18.98
N ASP A 324 -12.38 3.15 -19.39
CA ASP A 324 -11.33 2.63 -18.49
C ASP A 324 -10.43 3.74 -17.93
N ILE A 325 -10.64 5.00 -18.33
CA ILE A 325 -9.82 6.14 -17.90
C ILE A 325 -10.43 6.75 -16.63
N HIS A 326 -9.74 6.55 -15.52
CA HIS A 326 -10.03 7.22 -14.27
C HIS A 326 -9.25 8.53 -14.16
N VAL A 327 -9.98 9.61 -13.88
CA VAL A 327 -9.41 10.94 -13.65
C VAL A 327 -9.57 11.31 -12.20
N GLY A 328 -8.51 11.83 -11.60
CA GLY A 328 -8.56 12.30 -10.22
C GLY A 328 -7.40 13.20 -9.86
N GLU A 329 -7.40 13.65 -8.63
CA GLU A 329 -6.41 14.58 -8.10
C GLU A 329 -5.45 13.88 -7.15
N LEU A 330 -4.21 14.35 -7.14
CA LEU A 330 -3.20 13.88 -6.20
C LEU A 330 -3.24 14.74 -4.94
N TRP A 331 -3.55 14.07 -3.83
CA TRP A 331 -3.62 14.65 -2.50
C TRP A 331 -2.68 13.87 -1.60
N SER A 332 -2.13 14.52 -0.58
CA SER A 332 -1.26 13.88 0.40
C SER A 332 -1.49 14.41 1.81
N MET A 333 -1.21 13.60 2.82
CA MET A 333 -1.24 13.97 4.23
C MET A 333 0.19 14.22 4.72
N PRO A 334 0.60 15.49 4.88
CA PRO A 334 1.92 15.77 5.43
C PRO A 334 2.03 15.25 6.87
N PRO A 335 3.19 14.68 7.25
CA PRO A 335 3.57 14.47 8.64
C PRO A 335 3.35 15.73 9.48
N ASN A 336 3.04 15.58 10.77
CA ASN A 336 2.79 16.74 11.63
C ASN A 336 4.09 17.52 11.90
N LYS A 337 4.41 18.51 11.04
CA LYS A 337 5.69 19.26 11.05
C LYS A 337 5.78 20.32 12.15
N VAL A 338 4.66 20.76 12.73
CA VAL A 338 4.64 21.80 13.80
C VAL A 338 5.37 21.32 15.06
N LEU A 339 5.53 20.00 15.23
CA LEU A 339 6.27 19.39 16.33
C LEU A 339 7.73 19.05 15.99
N ARG A 340 8.24 19.30 14.78
CA ARG A 340 9.66 18.99 14.46
C ARG A 340 10.65 19.98 15.09
N MET A 341 10.21 21.21 15.40
CA MET A 341 10.96 22.19 16.21
C MET A 341 11.05 21.77 17.69
N ALA A 342 10.07 21.00 18.18
CA ALA A 342 10.06 20.40 19.50
C ALA A 342 10.33 18.90 19.34
N ALA A 343 11.59 18.53 19.09
CA ALA A 343 12.10 17.21 18.69
C ALA A 343 11.79 15.99 19.61
N LEU A 344 10.65 15.98 20.31
CA LEU A 344 10.29 15.04 21.37
C LEU A 344 8.84 14.52 21.31
N ARG A 345 8.01 14.89 20.32
CA ARG A 345 6.66 14.30 20.19
C ARG A 345 6.58 13.35 19.00
N ALA A 346 6.35 12.07 19.31
CA ALA A 346 6.02 11.03 18.34
C ALA A 346 4.77 11.42 17.54
N GLU A 347 4.64 10.92 16.30
CA GLU A 347 3.37 11.03 15.60
C GLU A 347 2.30 10.24 16.36
N VAL A 348 1.18 10.90 16.61
CA VAL A 348 -0.01 10.30 17.23
C VAL A 348 -1.11 10.35 16.18
N TRP A 349 -1.64 9.18 15.84
CA TRP A 349 -2.65 9.04 14.80
C TRP A 349 -4.06 8.99 15.39
N GLY A 350 -4.23 8.37 16.55
CA GLY A 350 -5.51 8.27 17.25
C GLY A 350 -5.49 8.67 18.74
N GLN A 351 -6.52 8.27 19.47
CA GLN A 351 -6.72 8.59 20.90
C GLN A 351 -7.44 7.42 21.59
N GLY A 352 -7.07 7.08 22.83
CA GLY A 352 -7.66 5.94 23.54
C GLY A 352 -7.48 4.64 22.74
N CYS A 353 -8.57 3.89 22.59
CA CYS A 353 -8.62 2.64 21.82
C CYS A 353 -8.98 2.85 20.34
N VAL A 354 -8.65 4.02 19.77
CA VAL A 354 -8.86 4.36 18.36
C VAL A 354 -7.50 4.66 17.72
N THR A 355 -7.26 4.15 16.50
CA THR A 355 -6.09 4.46 15.68
C THR A 355 -6.45 4.56 14.19
N LEU A 356 -5.49 4.99 13.36
CA LEU A 356 -5.63 5.12 11.92
C LEU A 356 -4.55 4.29 11.20
N VAL A 357 -4.84 3.81 10.00
CA VAL A 357 -3.89 3.10 9.13
C VAL A 357 -4.02 3.55 7.67
N GLY A 358 -2.94 3.38 6.89
CA GLY A 358 -2.93 3.73 5.48
C GLY A 358 -3.21 5.22 5.22
N ASP A 359 -3.91 5.51 4.12
CA ASP A 359 -4.17 6.89 3.70
C ASP A 359 -4.95 7.73 4.72
N ALA A 360 -5.70 7.09 5.63
CA ALA A 360 -6.36 7.76 6.74
C ALA A 360 -5.36 8.40 7.71
N ALA A 361 -4.18 7.78 7.91
CA ALA A 361 -3.10 8.32 8.72
C ALA A 361 -2.16 9.21 7.90
N HIS A 362 -1.74 8.78 6.71
CA HIS A 362 -0.53 9.32 6.05
C HIS A 362 -0.53 9.25 4.53
N GLY A 363 -1.68 9.50 3.88
CA GLY A 363 -1.82 9.48 2.42
C GLY A 363 -0.60 10.04 1.64
N LEU A 364 -0.02 9.21 0.79
CA LEU A 364 1.25 9.49 0.10
C LEU A 364 1.05 9.87 -1.37
N LEU A 365 1.94 10.70 -1.91
CA LEU A 365 2.05 10.86 -3.36
C LEU A 365 2.55 9.56 -4.01
N PRO A 366 2.13 9.25 -5.25
CA PRO A 366 2.40 7.95 -5.87
C PRO A 366 3.82 7.80 -6.43
N THR A 367 4.71 8.77 -6.22
CA THR A 367 6.04 8.82 -6.86
C THR A 367 6.97 7.70 -6.43
N LEU A 368 6.83 7.20 -5.21
CA LEU A 368 7.53 6.01 -4.74
C LEU A 368 6.74 4.72 -4.92
N GLY A 369 5.48 4.76 -5.35
CA GLY A 369 4.63 3.57 -5.40
C GLY A 369 4.35 2.93 -4.03
N GLN A 370 4.54 3.66 -2.92
CA GLN A 370 4.50 3.09 -1.57
C GLN A 370 3.18 3.27 -0.82
N GLY A 371 2.18 3.99 -1.35
CA GLY A 371 0.92 4.24 -0.62
C GLY A 371 0.22 2.96 -0.12
N ALA A 372 -0.03 2.02 -1.02
CA ALA A 372 -0.63 0.73 -0.66
C ALA A 372 0.31 -0.10 0.24
N GLY A 373 1.61 -0.09 -0.06
CA GLY A 373 2.61 -0.82 0.72
C GLY A 373 2.68 -0.36 2.18
N GLN A 374 2.66 0.95 2.43
CA GLN A 374 2.67 1.48 3.79
C GLN A 374 1.40 1.14 4.56
N GLY A 375 0.23 1.16 3.92
CA GLY A 375 -1.02 0.70 4.56
C GLY A 375 -1.00 -0.80 4.91
N ILE A 376 -0.35 -1.63 4.10
CA ILE A 376 -0.13 -3.05 4.41
C ILE A 376 0.82 -3.20 5.60
N GLU A 377 1.92 -2.45 5.62
CA GLU A 377 2.85 -2.47 6.76
C GLU A 377 2.18 -2.04 8.06
N ASP A 378 1.36 -0.99 8.03
CA ASP A 378 0.64 -0.52 9.22
C ASP A 378 -0.28 -1.61 9.77
N ALA A 379 -1.06 -2.25 8.90
CA ALA A 379 -1.99 -3.31 9.27
C ALA A 379 -1.27 -4.48 9.96
N VAL A 380 -0.10 -4.87 9.44
CA VAL A 380 0.70 -5.94 10.03
C VAL A 380 1.35 -5.50 11.34
N GLU A 381 1.97 -4.32 11.38
CA GLU A 381 2.63 -3.81 12.59
C GLU A 381 1.64 -3.55 13.74
N LEU A 382 0.42 -3.10 13.43
CA LEU A 382 -0.66 -2.98 14.41
C LEU A 382 -0.97 -4.35 15.04
N ALA A 383 -1.24 -5.37 14.23
CA ALA A 383 -1.56 -6.70 14.73
C ALA A 383 -0.39 -7.33 15.51
N VAL A 384 0.85 -7.16 15.04
CA VAL A 384 2.07 -7.62 15.72
C VAL A 384 2.26 -6.91 17.07
N ALA A 385 2.04 -5.60 17.14
CA ALA A 385 2.14 -4.85 18.39
C ALA A 385 1.13 -5.35 19.44
N LEU A 386 -0.12 -5.57 19.03
CA LEU A 386 -1.16 -6.11 19.91
C LEU A 386 -0.88 -7.55 20.34
N HIS A 387 -0.41 -8.39 19.42
CA HIS A 387 -0.01 -9.76 19.74
C HIS A 387 1.12 -9.78 20.77
N ARG A 388 2.15 -8.94 20.61
CA ARG A 388 3.25 -8.85 21.58
C ARG A 388 2.79 -8.38 22.97
N ALA A 389 1.88 -7.42 23.02
CA ALA A 389 1.30 -6.98 24.30
C ALA A 389 0.55 -8.13 24.99
N ALA A 390 -0.23 -8.90 24.23
CA ALA A 390 -0.91 -10.09 24.75
C ALA A 390 0.07 -11.17 25.22
N ALA A 391 1.11 -11.46 24.44
CA ALA A 391 2.13 -12.44 24.80
C ALA A 391 2.90 -12.04 26.07
N ALA A 392 3.27 -10.77 26.21
CA ALA A 392 3.92 -10.25 27.41
C ALA A 392 3.03 -10.36 28.66
N LYS A 393 1.73 -10.08 28.50
CA LYS A 393 0.74 -10.23 29.58
C LYS A 393 0.55 -11.70 29.98
N ALA A 394 0.47 -12.61 29.02
CA ALA A 394 0.34 -14.04 29.28
C ALA A 394 1.59 -14.65 29.94
N ALA A 395 2.79 -14.20 29.55
CA ALA A 395 4.03 -14.63 30.20
C ALA A 395 4.07 -14.29 31.70
N SER A 396 3.27 -13.31 32.12
CA SER A 396 3.11 -12.91 33.52
C SER A 396 1.97 -13.66 34.23
N ALA A 397 1.19 -14.48 33.52
CA ALA A 397 0.05 -15.24 34.04
C ALA A 397 0.42 -16.71 34.27
N ALA A 398 -0.27 -17.38 35.21
CA ALA A 398 0.00 -18.79 35.56
C ALA A 398 -0.39 -19.79 34.44
N ASP A 399 -1.28 -19.40 33.52
CA ASP A 399 -1.66 -20.16 32.32
C ASP A 399 -1.35 -19.34 31.07
N GLY A 400 -0.18 -19.62 30.47
CA GLY A 400 0.33 -18.90 29.30
C GLY A 400 -0.38 -19.23 27.97
N SER A 401 -1.39 -20.11 27.98
CA SER A 401 -2.09 -20.57 26.77
C SER A 401 -3.51 -20.00 26.61
N ALA A 402 -4.09 -19.45 27.67
CA ALA A 402 -5.46 -18.93 27.66
C ALA A 402 -5.59 -17.65 26.83
N PRO A 403 -6.75 -17.39 26.18
CA PRO A 403 -7.00 -16.15 25.46
C PRO A 403 -6.79 -14.90 26.33
N VAL A 404 -6.01 -13.94 25.84
CA VAL A 404 -5.63 -12.76 26.61
C VAL A 404 -6.51 -11.56 26.25
N GLN A 405 -7.10 -10.94 27.28
CA GLN A 405 -7.78 -9.65 27.16
C GLN A 405 -6.84 -8.52 27.59
N LEU A 406 -6.57 -7.58 26.70
CA LEU A 406 -5.89 -6.32 27.05
C LEU A 406 -6.90 -5.36 27.71
N SER A 407 -6.46 -4.66 28.75
CA SER A 407 -7.17 -3.50 29.29
C SER A 407 -7.10 -2.33 28.31
N ALA A 408 -7.99 -1.34 28.49
CA ALA A 408 -7.99 -0.14 27.64
C ALA A 408 -6.64 0.60 27.68
N ALA A 409 -5.97 0.65 28.84
CA ALA A 409 -4.67 1.29 28.97
C ALA A 409 -3.54 0.51 28.26
N GLU A 410 -3.52 -0.82 28.37
CA GLU A 410 -2.54 -1.67 27.66
C GLU A 410 -2.75 -1.60 26.13
N LEU A 411 -4.02 -1.55 25.71
CA LEU A 411 -4.39 -1.38 24.31
C LEU A 411 -3.91 -0.02 23.80
N GLU A 412 -4.25 1.07 24.51
CA GLU A 412 -3.80 2.41 24.15
C GLU A 412 -2.27 2.53 24.08
N ASP A 413 -1.53 2.04 25.09
CA ASP A 413 -0.05 2.05 25.07
C ASP A 413 0.50 1.30 23.84
N SER A 414 -0.09 0.15 23.50
CA SER A 414 0.28 -0.62 22.31
C SER A 414 0.04 0.18 21.02
N LEU A 415 -1.09 0.88 20.92
CA LEU A 415 -1.41 1.75 19.78
C LEU A 415 -0.42 2.92 19.67
N ARG A 416 -0.09 3.60 20.77
CA ARG A 416 0.86 4.73 20.75
C ARG A 416 2.27 4.30 20.37
N ARG A 417 2.71 3.11 20.81
CA ARG A 417 4.01 2.54 20.39
C ARG A 417 4.02 2.19 18.90
N PHE A 418 2.94 1.60 18.40
CA PHE A 418 2.74 1.33 16.99
C PHE A 418 2.82 2.62 16.15
N GLU A 419 2.05 3.64 16.53
CA GLU A 419 2.01 4.93 15.84
C GLU A 419 3.36 5.65 15.86
N ALA A 420 4.07 5.62 16.99
CA ALA A 420 5.41 6.22 17.08
C ALA A 420 6.42 5.54 16.14
N ALA A 421 6.42 4.20 16.12
CA ALA A 421 7.32 3.43 15.26
C ALA A 421 7.00 3.68 13.78
N ARG A 422 5.72 3.61 13.41
CA ARG A 422 5.29 3.79 12.02
C ARG A 422 5.37 5.23 11.56
N GLY A 423 5.00 6.20 12.38
CA GLY A 423 5.03 7.61 12.02
C GLY A 423 6.42 8.10 11.63
N SER A 424 7.46 7.70 12.37
CA SER A 424 8.84 8.03 12.00
C SER A 424 9.25 7.42 10.65
N HIS A 425 8.85 6.19 10.39
CA HIS A 425 9.12 5.48 9.14
C HIS A 425 8.38 6.13 7.97
N VAL A 426 7.08 6.36 8.11
CA VAL A 426 6.25 6.94 7.06
C VAL A 426 6.62 8.38 6.77
N ALA A 427 7.00 9.18 7.79
CA ALA A 427 7.51 10.53 7.56
C ALA A 427 8.77 10.53 6.66
N ARG A 428 9.65 9.55 6.82
CA ARG A 428 10.82 9.37 5.94
C ARG A 428 10.40 8.97 4.51
N VAL A 429 9.42 8.08 4.37
CA VAL A 429 8.85 7.72 3.05
C VAL A 429 8.21 8.94 2.39
N TYR A 430 7.45 9.74 3.14
CA TYR A 430 6.81 10.96 2.67
C TYR A 430 7.83 11.99 2.17
N ASP A 431 8.85 12.30 2.99
CA ASP A 431 9.88 13.27 2.62
C ASP A 431 10.63 12.81 1.35
N MET A 432 10.89 11.51 1.19
CA MET A 432 11.49 10.93 -0.02
C MET A 432 10.54 11.00 -1.24
N ALA A 433 9.26 10.67 -1.07
CA ALA A 433 8.24 10.77 -2.12
C ALA A 433 8.08 12.21 -2.63
N MET A 434 8.05 13.18 -1.71
CA MET A 434 7.98 14.60 -2.03
C MET A 434 9.24 15.11 -2.74
N SER A 435 10.42 14.64 -2.34
CA SER A 435 11.68 14.99 -2.99
C SER A 435 11.70 14.53 -4.46
N LEU A 436 11.29 13.28 -4.71
CA LEU A 436 11.16 12.75 -6.07
C LEU A 436 10.04 13.43 -6.85
N PHE A 437 8.92 13.75 -6.20
CA PHE A 437 7.85 14.50 -6.85
C PHE A 437 8.34 15.85 -7.35
N ARG A 438 9.02 16.63 -6.51
CA ARG A 438 9.59 17.93 -6.88
C ARG A 438 10.68 17.84 -7.95
N SER A 439 11.41 16.71 -8.05
CA SER A 439 12.38 16.52 -9.14
C SER A 439 11.73 16.11 -10.46
N SER A 440 10.52 15.54 -10.40
CA SER A 440 9.70 15.19 -11.57
C SER A 440 8.70 16.27 -12.00
N ALA A 441 8.37 17.21 -11.09
CA ALA A 441 7.30 18.18 -11.24
C ALA A 441 7.85 19.59 -11.53
N GLY A 442 7.41 20.23 -12.63
CA GLY A 442 7.72 21.63 -12.94
C GLY A 442 9.18 21.83 -13.37
N GLU A 443 9.48 21.44 -14.60
CA GLU A 443 10.85 21.47 -15.12
C GLU A 443 11.24 22.88 -15.58
N THR A 444 12.20 23.48 -14.87
CA THR A 444 13.13 24.39 -15.55
C THR A 444 14.18 23.54 -16.24
N TRP A 445 14.86 24.08 -17.26
CA TRP A 445 15.93 23.35 -17.94
C TRP A 445 17.03 22.86 -16.97
N LEU A 446 17.28 23.60 -15.87
CA LEU A 446 18.23 23.25 -14.82
C LEU A 446 17.78 22.05 -13.98
N THR A 447 16.53 22.00 -13.56
CA THR A 447 16.02 20.88 -12.73
C THR A 447 15.97 19.59 -13.54
N ARG A 448 15.61 19.68 -14.84
CA ARG A 448 15.70 18.58 -15.80
C ARG A 448 17.13 18.06 -15.96
N LEU A 449 18.07 18.97 -16.24
CA LEU A 449 19.48 18.64 -16.42
C LEU A 449 20.00 17.91 -15.18
N ARG A 450 19.76 18.46 -13.99
CA ARG A 450 20.18 17.84 -12.71
C ARG A 450 19.60 16.44 -12.54
N ARG A 451 18.31 16.25 -12.82
CA ARG A 451 17.67 14.93 -12.71
C ARG A 451 18.29 13.93 -13.68
N ASP A 452 18.42 14.29 -14.95
CA ASP A 452 18.92 13.37 -15.98
C ASP A 452 20.37 12.95 -15.70
N TRP A 453 21.21 13.89 -15.26
CA TRP A 453 22.56 13.57 -14.78
C TRP A 453 22.56 12.69 -13.54
N THR A 454 21.62 12.91 -12.61
CA THR A 454 21.48 12.06 -11.42
C THR A 454 21.18 10.62 -11.82
N PHE A 455 20.21 10.38 -12.71
CA PHE A 455 19.93 9.02 -13.20
C PHE A 455 21.14 8.42 -13.92
N ARG A 456 21.80 9.17 -14.80
CA ARG A 456 22.94 8.64 -15.56
C ARG A 456 24.14 8.29 -14.67
N LEU A 457 24.48 9.15 -13.71
CA LEU A 457 25.72 9.04 -12.94
C LEU A 457 25.60 8.24 -11.65
N VAL A 458 24.45 8.28 -10.96
CA VAL A 458 24.32 7.62 -9.66
C VAL A 458 24.35 6.09 -9.85
N PRO A 459 25.30 5.37 -9.22
CA PRO A 459 25.38 3.93 -9.33
C PRO A 459 24.13 3.23 -8.76
N ILE A 460 23.73 2.11 -9.38
CA ILE A 460 22.56 1.33 -8.92
C ILE A 460 22.79 0.82 -7.49
N SER A 461 24.02 0.42 -7.15
CA SER A 461 24.38 0.02 -5.79
C SER A 461 24.07 1.10 -4.75
N LEU A 462 24.37 2.36 -5.07
CA LEU A 462 24.09 3.49 -4.18
C LEU A 462 22.58 3.73 -4.04
N MET A 463 21.81 3.65 -5.13
CA MET A 463 20.34 3.77 -5.08
C MET A 463 19.71 2.64 -4.26
N ARG A 464 20.18 1.41 -4.41
CA ARG A 464 19.76 0.25 -3.61
C ARG A 464 20.08 0.47 -2.12
N SER A 465 21.32 0.85 -1.79
CA SER A 465 21.69 1.14 -0.40
C SER A 465 20.85 2.27 0.21
N ALA A 466 20.55 3.32 -0.55
CA ALA A 466 19.72 4.44 -0.10
C ALA A 466 18.25 4.06 0.16
N SER A 467 17.75 2.99 -0.47
CA SER A 467 16.38 2.49 -0.33
C SER A 467 16.25 1.19 0.47
N ALA A 468 17.37 0.54 0.85
CA ALA A 468 17.38 -0.75 1.54
C ALA A 468 16.62 -0.75 2.88
N TRP A 469 16.66 0.37 3.62
CA TRP A 469 15.89 0.53 4.87
C TRP A 469 14.38 0.39 4.68
N LEU A 470 13.90 0.64 3.46
CA LEU A 470 12.52 0.49 3.06
C LEU A 470 12.31 -0.89 2.44
N THR A 471 13.01 -1.22 1.36
CA THR A 471 12.74 -2.42 0.55
C THR A 471 13.17 -3.73 1.20
N HIS A 472 14.16 -3.73 2.10
CA HIS A 472 14.64 -4.94 2.77
C HIS A 472 13.96 -5.18 4.12
N LYS A 473 12.96 -4.37 4.49
CA LYS A 473 12.22 -4.56 5.74
C LYS A 473 11.50 -5.91 5.71
N LYS A 474 11.78 -6.75 6.72
CA LYS A 474 11.15 -8.06 6.91
C LYS A 474 10.21 -8.04 8.11
N PHE A 475 9.21 -8.90 8.08
CA PHE A 475 8.17 -8.99 9.11
C PHE A 475 8.15 -10.37 9.73
N SER A 476 7.83 -10.42 11.03
CA SER A 476 7.60 -11.64 11.81
C SER A 476 6.70 -11.33 13.00
N TRP A 477 5.90 -12.31 13.42
CA TRP A 477 5.04 -12.21 14.60
C TRP A 477 5.84 -12.06 15.89
N GLU A 478 6.91 -12.84 16.04
CA GLU A 478 7.81 -12.82 17.21
C GLU A 478 8.73 -11.58 17.22
N GLY A 479 8.78 -10.83 16.11
CA GLY A 479 9.71 -9.74 15.90
C GLY A 479 11.10 -10.16 15.46
N ALA A 480 11.98 -9.18 15.27
CA ALA A 480 13.38 -9.41 15.00
C ALA A 480 14.08 -9.93 16.27
N GLY A 481 13.72 -11.13 16.72
CA GLY A 481 14.39 -11.80 17.83
C GLY A 481 15.76 -12.29 17.40
N ALA A 482 16.81 -11.78 18.05
CA ALA A 482 17.99 -12.52 18.51
C ALA A 482 18.48 -13.74 17.68
N GLY A 483 18.57 -13.63 16.36
CA GLY A 483 18.95 -14.73 15.46
C GLY A 483 19.82 -14.30 14.28
N GLY A 484 20.50 -13.16 14.40
CA GLY A 484 21.42 -12.64 13.40
C GLY A 484 22.67 -12.09 14.09
N GLY A 485 23.46 -12.97 14.71
CA GLY A 485 24.85 -12.65 14.96
C GLY A 485 25.47 -12.29 13.61
N GLY A 486 25.79 -11.01 13.44
CA GLY A 486 26.50 -10.54 12.26
C GLY A 486 27.78 -11.35 12.15
N SER A 487 27.87 -12.21 11.15
CA SER A 487 29.16 -12.65 10.65
C SER A 487 29.80 -11.41 10.04
N SER A 488 30.54 -10.68 10.86
CA SER A 488 31.59 -9.79 10.39
C SER A 488 32.56 -10.64 9.58
N SER A 489 32.39 -10.68 8.27
CA SER A 489 33.46 -11.08 7.37
C SER A 489 34.47 -9.94 7.35
N THR A 490 35.37 -9.96 8.32
CA THR A 490 36.65 -9.25 8.26
C THR A 490 37.34 -9.68 6.97
N PRO A 491 37.82 -8.76 6.12
CA PRO A 491 38.63 -9.16 4.98
C PRO A 491 39.97 -9.65 5.53
N ALA A 492 40.26 -10.94 5.36
CA ALA A 492 41.61 -11.44 5.54
C ALA A 492 42.43 -11.09 4.29
N ASN A 493 43.61 -10.52 4.57
CA ASN A 493 44.71 -10.09 3.68
C ASN A 493 44.82 -10.77 2.31
#